data_AF-A0A9X4ESV5-F1
#
_entry.id   AF-A0A9X4ESV5-F1
#
_cell.length_a   1.000
_cell.length_b   1.000
_cell.length_c   1.000
_cell.angle_alpha   90.00
_cell.angle_beta   90.00
_cell.angle_gamma   90.00
#
_symmetry.space_group_name_H-M   'P 1'
#
loop_
_entity.id
_entity.type
_entity.pdbx_description
1 polymer ?
#
loop_
_entity_poly.entity_id
_entity_poly.type
_entity_poly.pdbx_seq_one_letter_code
_entity_poly.pdbx_strand_id
1 'polypeptide(L)'
;MPLFSKNNEVKPQNSSKFIPYHHLAIFDRTHKPTKRGEGVGCAIMCAAVVEAFINDVVAIYDLFATTPVCIGEKGHPTDNYLSDEERKMLVDLNAAERKDIQTKLSIIGEWDTSEKWYQQFKELQKIRNELVHLKPEEIMICNETGKLSNPPKFLNNLIQKKIIEVPEKLTSWIELLENREFCLWSQEVTYQILNMAKNKLPASNVKEYFIEETKFWFDSEVMKKRYALTDQ
;
A
#
# COMPACT_ATOMS: atom_id res chain seq x y z
N MET A 1 -64.22 -14.07 -19.13
CA MET A 1 -63.08 -13.38 -18.48
C MET A 1 -62.01 -14.41 -18.15
N PRO A 2 -60.82 -14.36 -18.78
CA PRO A 2 -59.61 -14.88 -18.18
C PRO A 2 -58.67 -13.71 -17.84
N LEU A 3 -58.36 -13.57 -16.55
CA LEU A 3 -57.32 -12.70 -16.01
C LEU A 3 -55.96 -13.33 -16.33
N PHE A 4 -55.36 -12.93 -17.45
CA PHE A 4 -53.93 -13.12 -17.66
C PHE A 4 -53.21 -11.96 -16.98
N SER A 5 -52.74 -12.16 -15.75
CA SER A 5 -51.75 -11.26 -15.17
C SER A 5 -50.45 -11.43 -15.94
N LYS A 6 -50.05 -10.39 -16.67
CA LYS A 6 -48.69 -10.27 -17.19
C LYS A 6 -47.74 -10.37 -16.00
N ASN A 7 -46.98 -11.46 -15.92
CA ASN A 7 -45.75 -11.47 -15.15
C ASN A 7 -44.87 -10.37 -15.71
N ASN A 8 -44.71 -9.29 -14.95
CA ASN A 8 -43.67 -8.31 -15.22
C ASN A 8 -42.34 -9.02 -15.01
N GLU A 9 -41.75 -9.51 -16.09
CA GLU A 9 -40.35 -9.88 -16.12
C GLU A 9 -39.53 -8.64 -15.72
N VAL A 10 -39.10 -8.61 -14.46
CA VAL A 10 -38.09 -7.67 -14.01
C VAL A 10 -36.81 -8.04 -14.75
N LYS A 11 -36.54 -7.33 -15.85
CA LYS A 11 -35.25 -7.43 -16.54
C LYS A 11 -34.16 -7.17 -15.50
N PRO A 12 -33.17 -8.07 -15.32
CA PRO A 12 -32.04 -7.77 -14.47
C PRO A 12 -31.37 -6.52 -15.02
N GLN A 13 -31.47 -5.43 -14.27
CA GLN A 13 -30.69 -4.24 -14.53
C GLN A 13 -29.24 -4.68 -14.32
N ASN A 14 -28.50 -4.88 -15.40
CA ASN A 14 -27.06 -5.15 -15.36
C ASN A 14 -26.37 -3.91 -14.78
N SER A 15 -26.40 -3.76 -13.46
CA SER A 15 -25.54 -2.85 -12.73
C SER A 15 -24.20 -3.55 -12.60
N SER A 16 -23.35 -3.37 -13.61
CA SER A 16 -21.94 -3.74 -13.50
C SER A 16 -21.34 -2.96 -12.33
N LYS A 17 -21.18 -3.60 -11.18
CA LYS A 17 -20.47 -3.02 -10.04
C LYS A 17 -18.98 -3.09 -10.34
N PHE A 18 -18.34 -1.93 -10.43
CA PHE A 18 -16.90 -1.80 -10.58
C PHE A 18 -16.30 -1.47 -9.20
N ILE A 19 -15.24 -2.18 -8.80
CA ILE A 19 -14.47 -1.82 -7.61
C ILE A 19 -13.21 -1.09 -8.08
N PRO A 20 -13.08 0.22 -7.85
CA PRO A 20 -11.84 0.93 -8.09
C PRO A 20 -10.81 0.48 -7.05
N TYR A 21 -9.76 -0.23 -7.48
CA TYR A 21 -8.62 -0.55 -6.62
C TYR A 21 -7.72 0.67 -6.45
N HIS A 22 -7.99 1.47 -5.41
CA HIS A 22 -7.29 2.71 -5.13
C HIS A 22 -5.81 2.50 -4.86
N HIS A 23 -5.42 1.40 -4.21
CA HIS A 23 -4.01 1.12 -3.92
C HIS A 23 -3.17 1.04 -5.20
N LEU A 24 -3.69 0.44 -6.26
CA LEU A 24 -3.01 0.38 -7.57
C LEU A 24 -2.88 1.77 -8.18
N ALA A 25 -3.96 2.54 -8.16
CA ALA A 25 -3.99 3.88 -8.73
C ALA A 25 -3.08 4.86 -7.96
N ILE A 26 -2.92 4.69 -6.66
CA ILE A 26 -1.98 5.50 -5.86
C ILE A 26 -0.55 5.01 -6.10
N PHE A 27 -0.32 3.69 -6.18
CA PHE A 27 1.01 3.14 -6.45
C PHE A 27 1.55 3.60 -7.81
N ASP A 28 0.75 3.56 -8.87
CA ASP A 28 1.14 4.06 -10.20
C ASP A 28 1.56 5.54 -10.14
N ARG A 29 0.86 6.36 -9.35
CA ARG A 29 1.19 7.77 -9.16
C ARG A 29 2.54 8.01 -8.50
N THR A 30 3.11 7.03 -7.80
CA THR A 30 4.46 7.14 -7.22
C THR A 30 5.57 7.17 -8.27
N HIS A 31 5.31 6.76 -9.53
CA HIS A 31 6.34 6.76 -10.57
C HIS A 31 6.80 8.17 -10.97
N LYS A 32 5.87 9.15 -11.03
CA LYS A 32 6.19 10.55 -11.36
C LYS A 32 7.11 11.24 -10.35
N PRO A 33 6.86 11.21 -9.03
CA PRO A 33 7.78 11.76 -8.05
C PRO A 33 9.11 10.98 -8.04
N THR A 34 9.08 9.65 -8.18
CA THR A 34 10.30 8.84 -8.28
C THR A 34 11.21 9.27 -9.43
N LYS A 35 10.64 9.51 -10.61
CA LYS A 35 11.40 10.00 -11.77
C LYS A 35 12.10 11.33 -11.45
N ARG A 36 11.44 12.22 -10.71
CA ARG A 36 11.95 13.54 -10.30
C ARG A 36 12.83 13.51 -9.05
N GLY A 37 12.97 12.35 -8.40
CA GLY A 37 13.66 12.23 -7.11
C GLY A 37 12.90 12.86 -5.95
N GLU A 38 11.58 13.06 -6.07
CA GLU A 38 10.72 13.70 -5.06
C GLU A 38 10.40 12.72 -3.92
N GLY A 39 11.34 12.59 -2.99
CA GLY A 39 11.36 11.58 -1.93
C GLY A 39 10.23 11.69 -0.92
N VAL A 40 9.97 12.91 -0.42
CA VAL A 40 8.91 13.14 0.57
C VAL A 40 7.56 12.74 0.01
N GLY A 41 7.24 13.22 -1.18
CA GLY A 41 5.98 12.90 -1.86
C GLY A 41 5.86 11.40 -2.09
N CYS A 42 6.93 10.75 -2.54
CA CYS A 42 6.95 9.31 -2.78
C CYS A 42 6.72 8.51 -1.49
N ALA A 43 7.38 8.82 -0.38
CA ALA A 43 7.22 8.11 0.89
C ALA A 43 5.80 8.24 1.46
N ILE A 44 5.21 9.44 1.42
CA ILE A 44 3.84 9.68 1.87
C ILE A 44 2.85 8.86 1.03
N MET A 45 2.99 8.88 -0.30
CA MET A 45 2.14 8.08 -1.19
C MET A 45 2.33 6.58 -0.95
N CYS A 46 3.56 6.09 -0.81
CA CYS A 46 3.85 4.67 -0.57
C CYS A 46 3.22 4.15 0.73
N ALA A 47 3.19 4.96 1.79
CA ALA A 47 2.47 4.61 3.02
C ALA A 47 0.93 4.62 2.80
N ALA A 48 0.42 5.62 2.07
CA ALA A 48 -1.01 5.71 1.75
C ALA A 48 -1.50 4.56 0.86
N VAL A 49 -0.64 4.00 0.00
CA VAL A 49 -0.95 2.79 -0.80
C VAL A 49 -1.31 1.61 0.10
N VAL A 50 -0.57 1.37 1.19
CA VAL A 50 -0.84 0.24 2.08
C VAL A 50 -2.16 0.44 2.83
N GLU A 51 -2.47 1.68 3.22
CA GLU A 51 -3.76 2.00 3.83
C GLU A 51 -4.92 1.83 2.83
N ALA A 52 -4.76 2.32 1.60
CA ALA A 52 -5.72 2.13 0.54
C ALA A 52 -5.93 0.65 0.20
N PHE A 53 -4.88 -0.18 0.27
CA PHE A 53 -4.99 -1.62 0.04
C PHE A 53 -5.89 -2.28 1.07
N ILE A 54 -5.73 -1.95 2.35
CA ILE A 54 -6.59 -2.49 3.41
C ILE A 54 -8.04 -2.06 3.19
N ASN A 55 -8.27 -0.81 2.79
CA ASN A 55 -9.61 -0.33 2.46
C ASN A 55 -10.20 -1.03 1.23
N ASP A 56 -9.38 -1.33 0.22
CA ASP A 56 -9.81 -2.10 -0.96
C ASP A 56 -10.12 -3.57 -0.59
N VAL A 57 -9.38 -4.15 0.38
CA VAL A 57 -9.72 -5.46 0.99
C VAL A 57 -11.06 -5.38 1.71
N VAL A 58 -11.30 -4.37 2.54
CA VAL A 58 -12.62 -4.20 3.19
C VAL A 58 -13.73 -4.09 2.15
N ALA A 59 -13.56 -3.24 1.14
CA ALA A 59 -14.57 -3.03 0.09
C ALA A 59 -14.88 -4.29 -0.74
N ILE A 60 -13.86 -5.07 -1.13
CA ILE A 60 -14.10 -6.33 -1.88
C ILE A 60 -14.83 -7.34 -1.00
N TYR A 61 -14.40 -7.51 0.25
CA TYR A 61 -15.04 -8.46 1.16
C TYR A 61 -16.48 -8.04 1.52
N ASP A 62 -16.74 -6.75 1.75
CA ASP A 62 -18.10 -6.21 1.94
C ASP A 62 -19.01 -6.44 0.71
N LEU A 63 -18.46 -6.28 -0.50
CA LEU A 63 -19.22 -6.56 -1.72
C LEU A 63 -19.63 -8.02 -1.77
N PHE A 64 -18.69 -8.94 -1.56
CA PHE A 64 -18.94 -10.38 -1.61
C PHE A 64 -19.74 -10.89 -0.39
N ALA A 65 -19.78 -10.15 0.73
CA ALA A 65 -20.66 -10.46 1.86
C ALA A 65 -22.15 -10.27 1.55
N THR A 66 -22.47 -9.41 0.58
CA THR A 66 -23.85 -9.00 0.25
C THR A 66 -24.27 -9.35 -1.17
N THR A 67 -23.31 -9.56 -2.07
CA THR A 67 -23.55 -9.81 -3.49
C THR A 67 -22.97 -11.16 -3.87
N PRO A 68 -23.81 -12.12 -4.31
CA PRO A 68 -23.31 -13.37 -4.83
C PRO A 68 -22.61 -13.17 -6.18
N VAL A 69 -21.34 -13.54 -6.29
CA VAL A 69 -20.56 -13.52 -7.54
C VAL A 69 -20.28 -14.95 -7.99
N CYS A 70 -20.70 -15.30 -9.20
CA CYS A 70 -20.38 -16.59 -9.81
C CYS A 70 -19.05 -16.47 -10.56
N ILE A 71 -17.99 -17.12 -10.06
CA ILE A 71 -16.71 -17.23 -10.78
C ILE A 71 -16.63 -18.65 -11.38
N GLY A 72 -16.93 -18.82 -12.68
CA GLY A 72 -16.63 -20.05 -13.43
C GLY A 72 -17.56 -20.43 -14.59
N GLU A 73 -16.99 -21.01 -15.66
CA GLU A 73 -17.67 -21.46 -16.92
C GLU A 73 -18.67 -22.63 -16.78
N LYS A 74 -18.93 -23.15 -15.58
CA LYS A 74 -19.78 -24.34 -15.36
C LYS A 74 -20.80 -24.23 -14.24
N GLY A 75 -21.35 -23.04 -13.99
CA GLY A 75 -22.70 -22.89 -13.42
C GLY A 75 -23.02 -23.63 -12.11
N HIS A 76 -22.04 -24.02 -11.31
CA HIS A 76 -22.28 -24.52 -9.96
C HIS A 76 -22.18 -23.34 -8.99
N PRO A 77 -23.27 -22.95 -8.32
CA PRO A 77 -23.19 -22.02 -7.21
C PRO A 77 -22.59 -22.77 -6.02
N THR A 78 -21.38 -22.42 -5.61
CA THR A 78 -20.79 -22.89 -4.36
C THR A 78 -20.58 -21.70 -3.46
N ASP A 79 -21.66 -21.34 -2.79
CA ASP A 79 -21.77 -20.44 -1.64
C ASP A 79 -20.97 -19.14 -1.66
N ASN A 80 -21.67 -18.08 -2.04
CA ASN A 80 -21.26 -16.69 -1.87
C ASN A 80 -21.37 -16.22 -0.41
N TYR A 81 -20.85 -17.03 0.49
CA TYR A 81 -20.73 -16.69 1.88
C TYR A 81 -19.26 -16.62 2.18
N LEU A 82 -18.80 -15.42 2.52
CA LEU A 82 -17.56 -15.27 3.27
C LEU A 82 -17.52 -16.35 4.36
N SER A 83 -16.40 -17.06 4.46
CA SER A 83 -16.16 -18.01 5.54
C SER A 83 -16.22 -17.30 6.90
N ASP A 84 -16.36 -18.05 7.99
CA ASP A 84 -16.36 -17.45 9.33
C ASP A 84 -15.07 -16.67 9.61
N GLU A 85 -13.94 -17.15 9.08
CA GLU A 85 -12.64 -16.48 9.16
C GLU A 85 -12.65 -15.15 8.38
N GLU A 86 -13.21 -15.13 7.17
CA GLU A 86 -13.33 -13.93 6.34
C GLU A 86 -14.29 -12.91 6.96
N ARG A 87 -15.42 -13.35 7.51
CA ARG A 87 -16.37 -12.50 8.23
C ARG A 87 -15.74 -11.89 9.46
N LYS A 88 -15.03 -12.71 10.24
CA LYS A 88 -14.32 -12.23 11.43
C LYS A 88 -13.26 -11.19 11.06
N MET A 89 -12.44 -11.48 10.05
CA MET A 89 -11.44 -10.52 9.54
C MET A 89 -12.10 -9.20 9.12
N LEU A 90 -13.19 -9.26 8.36
CA LEU A 90 -13.93 -8.08 7.91
C LEU A 90 -14.50 -7.26 9.07
N VAL A 91 -15.12 -7.93 10.06
CA VAL A 91 -15.64 -7.27 11.27
C VAL A 91 -14.52 -6.61 12.06
N ASP A 92 -13.40 -7.32 12.26
CA ASP A 92 -12.24 -6.83 12.99
C ASP A 92 -11.61 -5.62 12.27
N LEU A 93 -11.48 -5.67 10.93
CA LEU A 93 -10.95 -4.57 10.12
C LEU A 93 -11.84 -3.33 10.18
N ASN A 94 -13.17 -3.50 10.08
CA ASN A 94 -14.14 -2.42 10.22
C ASN A 94 -14.08 -1.79 11.62
N ALA A 95 -13.96 -2.60 12.69
CA ALA A 95 -13.78 -2.12 14.05
C ALA A 95 -12.44 -1.39 14.25
N ALA A 96 -11.43 -1.71 13.43
CA ALA A 96 -10.10 -1.12 13.47
C ALA A 96 -9.91 0.08 12.53
N GLU A 97 -10.98 0.68 11.98
CA GLU A 97 -10.92 1.80 11.02
C GLU A 97 -9.95 2.92 11.45
N ARG A 98 -10.00 3.31 12.73
CA ARG A 98 -9.16 4.39 13.31
C ARG A 98 -7.87 3.90 13.98
N LYS A 99 -7.55 2.62 13.87
CA LYS A 99 -6.31 2.05 14.41
C LYS A 99 -5.14 2.31 13.46
N ASP A 100 -3.94 2.19 13.99
CA ASP A 100 -2.74 2.20 13.17
C ASP A 100 -2.73 1.03 12.20
N ILE A 101 -1.96 1.20 11.13
CA ILE A 101 -1.87 0.26 10.03
C ILE A 101 -1.19 -1.06 10.40
N GLN A 102 -0.29 -1.11 11.40
CA GLN A 102 0.26 -2.38 11.88
C GLN A 102 -0.84 -3.21 12.54
N THR A 103 -1.68 -2.59 13.36
CA THR A 103 -2.87 -3.24 13.92
C THR A 103 -3.76 -3.79 12.80
N LYS A 104 -4.07 -2.99 11.78
CA LYS A 104 -4.88 -3.45 10.63
C LYS A 104 -4.23 -4.60 9.86
N LEU A 105 -2.92 -4.56 9.63
CA LEU A 105 -2.19 -5.65 8.97
C LEU A 105 -2.21 -6.94 9.80
N SER A 106 -2.14 -6.83 11.14
CA SER A 106 -2.21 -8.00 12.03
C SER A 106 -3.57 -8.71 12.01
N ILE A 107 -4.63 -8.03 11.59
CA ILE A 107 -5.96 -8.62 11.38
C ILE A 107 -5.98 -9.44 10.08
N ILE A 108 -5.28 -8.98 9.02
CA ILE A 108 -5.16 -9.71 7.75
C ILE A 108 -4.39 -11.03 7.92
N GLY A 109 -3.46 -11.08 8.87
CA GLY A 109 -2.78 -12.32 9.24
C GLY A 109 -1.60 -12.09 10.17
N GLU A 110 -0.94 -13.17 10.58
CA GLU A 110 0.22 -13.10 11.47
C GLU A 110 1.46 -12.57 10.74
N TRP A 111 2.19 -11.65 11.38
CA TRP A 111 3.41 -11.05 10.85
C TRP A 111 4.61 -11.40 11.74
N ASP A 112 5.65 -11.96 11.13
CA ASP A 112 6.94 -12.10 11.80
C ASP A 112 7.59 -10.72 11.88
N THR A 113 7.68 -10.20 13.11
CA THR A 113 8.26 -8.88 13.32
C THR A 113 9.74 -8.83 12.95
N SER A 114 10.46 -9.96 12.87
CA SER A 114 11.86 -10.01 12.44
C SER A 114 12.04 -10.03 10.92
N GLU A 115 10.94 -10.20 10.17
CA GLU A 115 10.98 -10.30 8.72
C GLU A 115 11.49 -9.00 8.07
N LYS A 116 12.41 -9.15 7.11
CA LYS A 116 13.10 -8.04 6.43
C LYS A 116 12.13 -6.96 5.95
N TRP A 117 11.09 -7.35 5.21
CA TRP A 117 10.17 -6.40 4.58
C TRP A 117 9.26 -5.73 5.61
N TYR A 118 8.84 -6.45 6.64
CA TYR A 118 8.07 -5.89 7.74
C TYR A 118 8.89 -4.84 8.53
N GLN A 119 10.17 -5.13 8.79
CA GLN A 119 11.08 -4.16 9.42
C GLN A 119 11.30 -2.92 8.57
N GLN A 120 11.49 -3.08 7.26
CA GLN A 120 11.63 -1.95 6.33
C GLN A 120 10.33 -1.15 6.21
N PHE A 121 9.17 -1.80 6.28
CA PHE A 121 7.89 -1.12 6.32
C PHE A 121 7.76 -0.27 7.57
N LYS A 122 8.08 -0.81 8.76
CA LYS A 122 8.12 -0.01 10.00
C LYS A 122 9.06 1.20 9.89
N GLU A 123 10.19 1.04 9.22
CA GLU A 123 11.13 2.14 8.91
C GLU A 123 10.46 3.19 8.01
N LEU A 124 9.84 2.79 6.90
CA LEU A 124 9.09 3.68 5.99
C LEU A 124 7.97 4.43 6.72
N GLN A 125 7.23 3.74 7.58
CA GLN A 125 6.14 4.33 8.37
C GLN A 125 6.64 5.37 9.35
N LYS A 126 7.76 5.08 10.03
CA LYS A 126 8.40 6.03 10.93
C LYS A 126 8.81 7.29 10.17
N ILE A 127 9.46 7.14 9.01
CA ILE A 127 9.84 8.27 8.16
C ILE A 127 8.62 9.08 7.74
N ARG A 128 7.55 8.42 7.26
CA ARG A 128 6.30 9.11 6.89
C ARG A 128 5.70 9.88 8.07
N ASN A 129 5.70 9.31 9.27
CA ASN A 129 5.15 9.98 10.44
C ASN A 129 5.95 11.23 10.81
N GLU A 130 7.28 11.18 10.74
CA GLU A 130 8.13 12.35 10.94
C GLU A 130 7.90 13.42 9.86
N LEU A 131 7.66 13.01 8.60
CA LEU A 131 7.34 13.92 7.48
C LEU A 131 5.96 14.57 7.59
N VAL A 132 4.96 13.87 8.12
CA VAL A 132 3.58 14.39 8.25
C VAL A 132 3.42 15.22 9.52
N HIS A 133 4.17 14.92 10.57
CA HIS A 133 4.14 15.61 11.86
C HIS A 133 5.40 16.45 12.08
N LEU A 134 5.88 17.11 11.03
CA LEU A 134 7.05 17.96 11.07
C LEU A 134 6.91 18.99 12.19
N LYS A 135 7.90 18.99 13.08
CA LYS A 135 8.11 20.04 14.07
C LYS A 135 9.21 20.96 13.57
N PRO A 136 9.18 22.26 13.92
CA PRO A 136 10.31 23.14 13.67
C PRO A 136 11.59 22.54 14.27
N GLU A 137 12.68 22.57 13.52
CA GLU A 137 13.95 21.97 13.92
C GLU A 137 14.97 23.05 14.25
N GLU A 138 15.63 22.90 15.40
CA GLU A 138 16.84 23.66 15.69
C GLU A 138 18.00 23.05 14.92
N ILE A 139 18.39 23.72 13.84
CA ILE A 139 19.57 23.35 13.07
C ILE A 139 20.81 23.79 13.86
N MET A 140 21.55 22.84 14.42
CA MET A 140 22.82 23.15 15.07
C MET A 140 23.95 23.12 14.04
N ILE A 141 24.57 24.28 13.80
CA ILE A 141 25.81 24.36 13.03
C ILE A 141 26.96 24.03 14.00
N CYS A 142 27.74 22.98 13.73
CA CYS A 142 28.93 22.69 14.53
C CYS A 142 29.96 23.81 14.36
N ASN A 143 30.13 24.61 15.41
CA ASN A 143 31.03 25.78 15.42
C ASN A 143 32.48 25.46 15.04
N GLU A 144 32.94 24.22 15.23
CA GLU A 144 34.34 23.81 14.97
C GLU A 144 34.59 23.33 13.54
N THR A 145 33.57 22.87 12.82
CA THR A 145 33.71 22.31 11.46
C THR A 145 32.87 23.01 10.40
N GLY A 146 31.95 23.89 10.81
CA GLY A 146 30.93 24.48 9.94
C GLY A 146 29.92 23.46 9.40
N LYS A 147 30.01 22.19 9.81
CA LYS A 147 29.12 21.11 9.37
C LYS A 147 27.82 21.14 10.16
N LEU A 148 26.73 20.77 9.51
CA LEU A 148 25.42 20.71 10.15
C LEU A 148 25.31 19.52 11.11
N SER A 149 24.39 19.63 12.07
CA SER A 149 24.02 18.57 12.98
C SER A 149 23.75 17.26 12.25
N ASN A 150 24.21 16.15 12.84
CA ASN A 150 23.98 14.82 12.32
C ASN A 150 22.47 14.60 12.04
N PRO A 151 22.14 13.88 10.95
CA PRO A 151 20.75 13.57 10.63
C PRO A 151 20.06 12.80 11.77
N PRO A 152 18.72 12.86 11.84
CA PRO A 152 17.97 12.10 12.83
C PRO A 152 18.36 10.62 12.84
N LYS A 153 18.55 10.05 14.03
CA LYS A 153 19.01 8.66 14.22
C LYS A 153 18.16 7.62 13.50
N PHE A 154 16.88 7.92 13.23
CA PHE A 154 15.99 7.01 12.52
C PHE A 154 16.36 6.80 11.05
N LEU A 155 17.20 7.68 10.47
CA LEU A 155 17.71 7.56 9.11
C LEU A 155 19.02 6.76 9.01
N ASN A 156 19.64 6.40 10.14
CA ASN A 156 20.94 5.72 10.16
C ASN A 156 20.95 4.43 9.34
N ASN A 157 19.86 3.67 9.38
CA ASN A 157 19.74 2.42 8.64
C ASN A 157 19.75 2.67 7.12
N LEU A 158 19.07 3.71 6.63
CA LEU A 158 19.10 4.10 5.21
C LEU A 158 20.49 4.54 4.78
N ILE A 159 21.20 5.29 5.62
CA ILE A 159 22.59 5.73 5.36
C ILE A 159 23.52 4.52 5.29
N GLN A 160 23.44 3.60 6.26
CA GLN A 160 24.26 2.38 6.29
C GLN A 160 24.01 1.48 5.08
N LYS A 161 22.76 1.40 4.61
CA LYS A 161 22.37 0.66 3.40
C LYS A 161 22.71 1.41 2.11
N LYS A 162 23.22 2.64 2.18
CA LYS A 162 23.49 3.52 1.03
C LYS A 162 22.25 3.80 0.17
N ILE A 163 21.08 3.87 0.81
CA ILE A 163 19.82 4.30 0.17
C ILE A 163 19.77 5.82 0.10
N ILE A 164 20.35 6.49 1.10
CA ILE A 164 20.52 7.94 1.15
C ILE A 164 21.99 8.26 1.47
N GLU A 165 22.45 9.41 1.01
CA GLU A 165 23.81 9.92 1.25
C GLU A 165 23.75 11.25 1.98
N VAL A 166 24.70 11.49 2.88
CA VAL A 166 24.77 12.74 3.66
C VAL A 166 25.66 13.72 2.90
N PRO A 167 25.12 14.81 2.33
CA PRO A 167 25.92 15.81 1.64
C PRO A 167 26.74 16.64 2.65
N GLU A 168 27.77 17.33 2.14
CA GLU A 168 28.60 18.21 2.98
C GLU A 168 27.81 19.39 3.57
N LYS A 169 26.76 19.83 2.87
CA LYS A 169 25.87 20.93 3.25
C LYS A 169 24.43 20.48 3.08
N LEU A 170 23.60 20.76 4.08
CA LEU A 170 22.22 20.31 4.19
C LEU A 170 21.41 21.39 4.90
N THR A 171 20.29 21.83 4.34
CA THR A 171 19.43 22.79 5.06
C THR A 171 18.39 22.10 5.93
N SER A 172 18.05 20.85 5.63
CA SER A 172 17.13 20.02 6.39
C SER A 172 17.38 18.54 6.11
N TRP A 173 17.14 17.64 7.08
CA TRP A 173 17.21 16.19 6.82
C TRP A 173 16.24 15.72 5.75
N ILE A 174 15.20 16.51 5.45
CA ILE A 174 14.27 16.25 4.36
C ILE A 174 15.01 16.13 3.03
N GLU A 175 16.02 16.97 2.79
CA GLU A 175 16.81 16.96 1.55
C GLU A 175 17.55 15.63 1.35
N LEU A 176 17.83 14.87 2.42
CA LEU A 176 18.43 13.53 2.32
C LEU A 176 17.51 12.53 1.64
N LEU A 177 16.20 12.73 1.78
CA LEU A 177 15.18 11.85 1.20
C LEU A 177 14.91 12.18 -0.26
N GLU A 178 15.21 13.41 -0.71
CA GLU A 178 14.96 13.92 -2.06
C GLU A 178 15.93 13.32 -3.09
N ASN A 179 15.89 11.99 -3.22
CA ASN A 179 16.66 11.25 -4.19
C ASN A 179 15.89 10.02 -4.71
N ARG A 180 16.31 9.55 -5.88
CA ARG A 180 15.64 8.48 -6.61
C ARG A 180 15.78 7.11 -5.95
N GLU A 181 16.92 6.81 -5.32
CA GLU A 181 17.15 5.53 -4.65
C GLU A 181 16.20 5.35 -3.46
N PHE A 182 15.97 6.41 -2.68
CA PHE A 182 14.98 6.41 -1.60
C PHE A 182 13.54 6.21 -2.10
N CYS A 183 13.18 6.84 -3.22
CA CYS A 183 11.87 6.66 -3.84
C CYS A 183 11.64 5.20 -4.26
N LEU A 184 12.62 4.61 -4.93
CA LEU A 184 12.59 3.21 -5.38
C LEU A 184 12.55 2.24 -4.21
N TRP A 185 13.32 2.51 -3.15
CA TRP A 185 13.26 1.74 -1.92
C TRP A 185 11.86 1.78 -1.30
N SER A 186 11.22 2.95 -1.25
CA SER A 186 9.86 3.11 -0.73
C SER A 186 8.84 2.31 -1.54
N GLN A 187 8.93 2.36 -2.87
CA GLN A 187 8.07 1.58 -3.78
C GLN A 187 8.27 0.07 -3.60
N GLU A 188 9.52 -0.38 -3.49
CA GLU A 188 9.86 -1.79 -3.28
C GLU A 188 9.28 -2.30 -1.96
N VAL A 189 9.50 -1.57 -0.86
CA VAL A 189 8.95 -1.93 0.46
C VAL A 189 7.43 -2.04 0.39
N THR A 190 6.75 -1.06 -0.20
CA THR A 190 5.29 -1.10 -0.36
C THR A 190 4.85 -2.29 -1.20
N TYR A 191 5.47 -2.52 -2.36
CA TYR A 191 5.13 -3.66 -3.23
C TYR A 191 5.24 -5.00 -2.49
N GLN A 192 6.33 -5.21 -1.76
CA GLN A 192 6.57 -6.44 -1.01
C GLN A 192 5.53 -6.63 0.10
N ILE A 193 5.21 -5.57 0.85
CA ILE A 193 4.15 -5.62 1.88
C ILE A 193 2.79 -5.97 1.29
N LEU A 194 2.42 -5.40 0.14
CA LEU A 194 1.15 -5.73 -0.52
C LEU A 194 1.10 -7.20 -0.91
N ASN A 195 2.15 -7.75 -1.51
CA ASN A 195 2.20 -9.17 -1.89
C ASN A 195 2.14 -10.09 -0.68
N MET A 196 2.87 -9.76 0.39
CA MET A 196 2.81 -10.52 1.64
C MET A 196 1.42 -10.47 2.27
N ALA A 197 0.78 -9.30 2.31
CA ALA A 197 -0.57 -9.16 2.84
C ALA A 197 -1.60 -9.94 2.01
N LYS A 198 -1.51 -9.90 0.68
CA LYS A 198 -2.34 -10.73 -0.22
C LYS A 198 -2.19 -12.22 0.08
N ASN A 199 -0.96 -12.69 0.30
CA ASN A 199 -0.71 -14.10 0.62
C ASN A 199 -1.27 -14.51 2.00
N LYS A 200 -1.40 -13.56 2.93
CA LYS A 200 -1.93 -13.79 4.28
C LYS A 200 -3.46 -13.75 4.38
N LEU A 201 -4.18 -13.22 3.38
CA LEU A 201 -5.64 -13.26 3.34
C LEU A 201 -6.16 -14.71 3.50
N PRO A 202 -7.36 -14.92 4.10
CA PRO A 202 -7.97 -16.23 4.21
C PRO A 202 -8.11 -16.93 2.86
N ALA A 203 -7.88 -18.24 2.82
CA ALA A 203 -7.96 -19.01 1.58
C ALA A 203 -9.41 -19.10 1.08
N SER A 204 -9.70 -18.47 -0.06
CA SER A 204 -11.05 -18.44 -0.64
C SER A 204 -11.04 -18.00 -2.10
N ASN A 205 -12.18 -18.19 -2.78
CA ASN A 205 -12.42 -17.66 -4.12
C ASN A 205 -12.35 -16.12 -4.15
N VAL A 206 -12.71 -15.44 -3.04
CA VAL A 206 -12.63 -13.97 -2.94
C VAL A 206 -11.18 -13.51 -2.94
N LYS A 207 -10.31 -14.21 -2.21
CA LYS A 207 -8.86 -13.96 -2.24
C LYS A 207 -8.30 -14.18 -3.65
N GLU A 208 -8.64 -15.30 -4.29
CA GLU A 208 -8.15 -15.62 -5.64
C GLU A 208 -8.55 -14.53 -6.64
N TYR A 209 -9.84 -14.16 -6.64
CA TYR A 209 -10.36 -13.06 -7.46
C TYR A 209 -9.64 -11.74 -7.18
N PHE A 210 -9.49 -11.36 -5.91
CA PHE A 210 -8.81 -10.13 -5.54
C PHE A 210 -7.34 -10.13 -5.97
N ILE A 211 -6.63 -11.25 -5.84
CA ILE A 211 -5.24 -11.37 -6.29
C ILE A 211 -5.15 -11.24 -7.81
N GLU A 212 -6.06 -11.85 -8.55
CA GLU A 212 -6.10 -11.78 -10.02
C GLU A 212 -6.34 -10.34 -10.49
N GLU A 213 -7.39 -9.70 -9.99
CA GLU A 213 -7.78 -8.34 -10.37
C GLU A 213 -6.76 -7.27 -9.97
N THR A 214 -5.99 -7.54 -8.91
CA THR A 214 -5.01 -6.59 -8.39
C THR A 214 -3.58 -6.98 -8.72
N LYS A 215 -3.37 -7.85 -9.70
CA LYS A 215 -2.05 -8.30 -10.10
C LYS A 215 -1.28 -7.14 -10.76
N PHE A 216 -0.14 -6.79 -10.18
CA PHE A 216 0.83 -5.88 -10.79
C PHE A 216 2.24 -6.32 -10.44
N TRP A 217 3.22 -5.84 -11.22
CA TRP A 217 4.62 -6.19 -11.05
C TRP A 217 5.45 -4.93 -10.87
N PHE A 218 6.39 -5.01 -9.94
CA PHE A 218 7.36 -3.96 -9.67
C PHE A 218 8.71 -4.61 -9.37
N ASP A 219 9.77 -4.02 -9.93
CA ASP A 219 11.16 -4.39 -9.67
C ASP A 219 12.00 -3.11 -9.69
N SER A 220 12.61 -2.80 -8.55
CA SER A 220 13.40 -1.58 -8.39
C SER A 220 14.57 -1.48 -9.38
N GLU A 221 15.25 -2.56 -9.74
CA GLU A 221 16.39 -2.53 -10.67
C GLU A 221 15.97 -2.28 -12.12
N VAL A 222 14.83 -2.82 -12.54
CA VAL A 222 14.24 -2.51 -13.85
C VAL A 222 13.79 -1.05 -13.90
N MET A 223 13.21 -0.54 -12.81
CA MET A 223 12.76 0.85 -12.75
C MET A 223 13.93 1.83 -12.70
N LYS A 224 15.05 1.51 -12.02
CA LYS A 224 16.30 2.29 -12.07
C LYS A 224 16.77 2.51 -13.52
N LYS A 225 16.86 1.44 -14.29
CA LYS A 225 17.26 1.50 -15.70
C LYS A 225 16.30 2.34 -16.52
N ARG A 226 14.99 2.19 -16.30
CA ARG A 226 13.95 2.95 -17.00
C ARG A 226 14.08 4.46 -16.76
N TYR A 227 14.34 4.87 -15.53
CA TYR A 227 14.45 6.29 -15.20
C TYR A 227 15.77 6.91 -15.68
N ALA A 228 16.88 6.16 -15.66
CA ALA A 228 18.15 6.62 -16.20
C ALA A 228 18.09 6.95 -17.70
N LEU A 229 17.30 6.19 -18.47
CA LEU A 229 17.10 6.44 -19.91
C LEU A 229 16.28 7.70 -20.22
N THR A 230 15.50 8.21 -19.26
CA THR A 230 14.68 9.41 -19.46
C THR A 230 15.36 10.71 -19.05
N ASP A 231 16.57 10.63 -18.50
CA ASP A 231 17.42 11.78 -18.15
C ASP A 231 18.43 12.11 -19.29
N GLN A 232 18.41 11.33 -20.39
CA GLN A 232 19.16 11.57 -21.64
C GLN A 232 18.24 12.22 -22.68
#